data_AF-A0AAE0N5K6-F1
#
_entry.id   AF-A0AAE0N5K6-F1
#
_cell.length_a   1.000
_cell.length_b   1.000
_cell.length_c   1.000
_cell.angle_alpha   90.00
_cell.angle_beta   90.00
_cell.angle_gamma   90.00
#
_symmetry.space_group_name_H-M   'P 1'
#
loop_
_entity.id
_entity.type
_entity.pdbx_description
1 polymer ?
#
loop_
_entity_poly.entity_id
_entity_poly.type
_entity_poly.pdbx_seq_one_letter_code
_entity_poly.pdbx_strand_id
1 'polypeptide(L)'
;LTAIDGVSSHEGHVLIMTINKPDELGDTLVRPGRIDKKVQFNNATYKQAMQCFQRIHGDENEESKELAKEFGGKIPDGAFPIADIQGFLIENKNDLAQAIENTDGWV
;
A
#
# COMPACT_ATOMS: atom_id res chain seq x y z
N LEU A 1 4.09 -13.17 28.47
CA LEU A 1 3.30 -12.40 27.48
C LEU A 1 1.83 -12.50 27.88
N THR A 2 1.41 -11.55 28.73
CA THR A 2 0.08 -11.50 29.38
C THR A 2 -0.63 -10.19 29.02
N ALA A 3 -0.11 -9.46 28.03
CA ALA A 3 -0.52 -8.11 27.70
C ALA A 3 -1.66 -8.05 26.67
N ILE A 4 -1.86 -9.11 25.88
CA ILE A 4 -2.89 -9.16 24.82
C ILE A 4 -4.18 -9.82 25.34
N ASP A 5 -4.03 -10.87 26.15
CA ASP A 5 -5.11 -11.76 26.60
C ASP A 5 -5.00 -12.08 28.10
N GLY A 6 -4.38 -11.20 28.88
CA GLY A 6 -4.29 -11.38 30.32
C GLY A 6 -5.65 -11.33 30.99
N VAL A 7 -5.81 -12.04 32.11
CA VAL A 7 -7.01 -12.03 32.98
C VAL A 7 -7.45 -10.64 33.48
N SER A 8 -6.66 -9.60 33.19
CA SER A 8 -6.92 -8.19 33.51
C SER A 8 -7.16 -7.32 32.26
N SER A 9 -7.33 -7.90 31.07
CA SER A 9 -7.62 -7.16 29.84
C SER A 9 -9.02 -6.56 29.89
N HIS A 10 -9.14 -5.24 29.73
CA HIS A 10 -10.43 -4.55 29.69
C HIS A 10 -11.23 -4.99 28.45
N GLU A 11 -12.53 -5.26 28.57
CA GLU A 11 -13.36 -5.59 27.40
C GLU A 11 -13.49 -4.40 26.42
N GLY A 12 -13.77 -4.68 25.15
CA GLY A 12 -14.19 -3.66 24.17
C GLY A 12 -13.09 -2.93 23.39
N HIS A 13 -11.87 -3.45 23.31
CA HIS A 13 -10.79 -2.86 22.51
C HIS A 13 -10.47 -3.69 21.25
N VAL A 14 -9.97 -3.00 20.22
CA VAL A 14 -9.40 -3.63 19.01
C VAL A 14 -7.91 -3.34 18.99
N LEU A 15 -7.09 -4.39 19.00
CA LEU A 15 -5.64 -4.28 18.87
C LEU A 15 -5.23 -4.39 17.40
N ILE A 16 -4.54 -3.38 16.89
CA ILE A 16 -3.92 -3.40 15.56
C ILE A 16 -2.41 -3.44 15.75
N MET A 17 -1.75 -4.38 15.08
CA MET A 17 -0.30 -4.54 15.09
C MET A 17 0.22 -4.63 13.66
N THR A 18 1.44 -4.14 13.43
CA THR A 18 2.14 -4.24 12.16
C THR A 18 3.45 -5.00 12.36
N ILE A 19 3.84 -5.81 11.37
CA ILE A 19 5.10 -6.55 11.39
C ILE A 19 5.63 -6.70 9.97
N ASN A 20 6.92 -6.43 9.77
CA ASN A 20 7.57 -6.57 8.46
C ASN A 20 7.95 -8.01 8.13
N LYS A 21 8.17 -8.84 9.17
CA LYS A 21 8.57 -10.25 9.05
C LYS A 21 7.64 -11.15 9.87
N PRO A 22 6.42 -11.43 9.36
CA PRO A 22 5.42 -12.20 10.11
C PRO A 22 5.88 -13.64 10.45
N ASP A 23 6.79 -14.22 9.66
CA ASP A 23 7.31 -15.58 9.87
C ASP A 23 8.24 -15.70 11.09
N GLU A 24 8.77 -14.57 11.59
CA GLU A 24 9.57 -14.52 12.82
C GLU A 24 8.67 -14.43 14.08
N LEU A 25 7.35 -14.30 13.92
CA LEU A 25 6.42 -14.25 15.03
C LEU A 25 6.22 -15.65 15.63
N GLY A 26 6.59 -15.82 16.91
CA GLY A 26 6.43 -17.11 17.58
C GLY A 26 4.97 -17.58 17.63
N ASP A 27 4.74 -18.88 17.43
CA ASP A 27 3.41 -19.52 17.36
C ASP A 27 2.48 -19.22 18.54
N THR A 28 3.04 -18.82 19.68
CA THR A 28 2.27 -18.46 20.88
C THR A 28 1.49 -17.16 20.73
N LEU A 29 1.90 -16.25 19.84
CA LEU A 29 1.22 -14.98 19.58
C LEU A 29 0.05 -15.10 18.59
N VAL A 30 0.06 -16.15 17.78
CA VAL A 30 -0.81 -16.30 16.60
C VAL A 30 -2.11 -17.05 16.92
N ARG A 31 -2.27 -17.56 18.15
CA ARG A 31 -3.40 -18.40 18.53
C ARG A 31 -4.73 -17.61 18.52
N PRO A 32 -5.85 -18.28 18.22
CA PRO A 32 -7.19 -17.69 18.34
C PRO A 32 -7.40 -17.07 19.73
N GLY A 33 -7.98 -15.86 19.78
CA GLY A 33 -8.08 -15.05 21.01
C GLY A 33 -6.95 -14.03 21.23
N ARG A 34 -5.92 -14.02 20.38
CA ARG A 34 -4.87 -12.98 20.34
C ARG A 34 -4.85 -12.24 19.01
N ILE A 35 -4.78 -12.99 17.91
CA ILE A 35 -4.77 -12.47 16.54
C ILE A 35 -5.82 -13.22 15.73
N ASP A 36 -6.98 -12.62 15.54
CA ASP A 36 -8.09 -13.26 14.83
C ASP A 36 -8.10 -12.93 13.32
N LYS A 37 -7.44 -11.86 12.90
CA LYS A 37 -7.31 -11.46 11.49
C LYS A 37 -5.87 -11.10 11.12
N LYS A 38 -5.45 -11.57 9.95
CA LYS A 38 -4.18 -11.21 9.32
C LYS A 38 -4.45 -10.65 7.94
N VAL A 39 -3.85 -9.51 7.62
CA VAL A 39 -3.91 -8.88 6.31
C VAL A 39 -2.48 -8.63 5.86
N GLN A 40 -2.10 -9.23 4.74
CA GLN A 40 -0.79 -9.03 4.15
C GLN A 40 -0.83 -7.82 3.21
N PHE A 41 0.12 -6.92 3.39
CA PHE A 41 0.36 -5.79 2.50
C PHE A 41 1.58 -6.11 1.65
N ASN A 42 1.35 -6.35 0.36
CA ASN A 42 2.40 -6.55 -0.62
C ASN A 42 2.77 -5.23 -1.29
N ASN A 43 3.83 -5.28 -2.08
CA ASN A 43 4.14 -4.24 -3.06
C ASN A 43 2.95 -4.00 -4.00
N ALA A 44 2.93 -2.80 -4.57
CA ALA A 44 1.79 -2.31 -5.33
C ALA A 44 1.53 -3.14 -6.59
N THR A 45 0.26 -3.37 -6.84
CA THR A 45 -0.23 -3.83 -8.14
C THR A 45 -0.38 -2.64 -9.09
N TYR A 46 -0.44 -2.93 -10.39
CA TYR A 46 -0.71 -1.98 -11.45
C TYR A 46 -1.99 -1.18 -11.17
N LYS A 47 -3.03 -1.84 -10.63
CA LYS A 47 -4.30 -1.20 -10.24
C LYS A 47 -4.08 -0.18 -9.12
N GLN A 48 -3.26 -0.53 -8.13
CA GLN A 48 -2.93 0.38 -7.02
C GLN A 48 -2.07 1.55 -7.49
N ALA A 49 -1.13 1.32 -8.41
CA ALA A 49 -0.34 2.38 -9.04
C ALA A 49 -1.24 3.36 -9.82
N MET A 50 -2.13 2.85 -10.68
CA MET A 50 -3.14 3.63 -11.40
C MET A 50 -4.03 4.44 -10.44
N GLN A 51 -4.54 3.80 -9.38
CA GLN A 51 -5.36 4.49 -8.38
C GLN A 51 -4.58 5.55 -7.60
N CYS A 52 -3.29 5.33 -7.36
CA CYS A 52 -2.42 6.32 -6.72
C CYS A 52 -2.30 7.57 -7.61
N PHE A 53 -2.04 7.38 -8.91
CA PHE A 53 -2.03 8.45 -9.91
C PHE A 53 -3.33 9.25 -9.90
N GLN A 54 -4.47 8.57 -10.01
CA GLN A 54 -5.79 9.22 -10.01
C GLN A 54 -6.05 10.04 -8.75
N ARG A 55 -5.63 9.55 -7.57
CA ARG A 55 -5.82 10.26 -6.30
C ARG A 55 -4.95 11.52 -6.19
N ILE A 56 -3.74 11.50 -6.74
CA ILE A 56 -2.79 12.63 -6.62
C ILE A 56 -3.09 13.71 -7.65
N HIS A 57 -3.52 13.31 -8.84
CA HIS A 57 -3.68 14.18 -10.00
C HIS A 57 -5.14 14.52 -10.33
N GLY A 58 -6.11 13.86 -9.70
CA GLY A 58 -7.38 14.47 -9.28
C GLY A 58 -8.36 14.96 -10.35
N ASP A 59 -8.18 14.64 -11.62
CA ASP A 59 -9.14 15.00 -12.67
C ASP A 59 -9.94 13.77 -13.13
N GLU A 60 -11.27 13.89 -13.18
CA GLU A 60 -12.18 12.81 -13.59
C GLU A 60 -12.41 12.79 -15.12
N ASN A 61 -11.72 13.64 -15.87
CA ASN A 61 -11.77 13.65 -17.32
C ASN A 61 -11.20 12.34 -17.93
N GLU A 62 -11.60 12.03 -19.15
CA GLU A 62 -11.19 10.78 -19.82
C GLU A 62 -9.67 10.75 -20.12
N GLU A 63 -9.04 11.90 -20.34
CA GLU A 63 -7.60 12.00 -20.58
C GLU A 63 -6.78 11.57 -19.35
N SER A 64 -7.14 12.06 -18.16
CA SER A 64 -6.55 11.68 -16.87
C SER A 64 -6.72 10.20 -16.58
N LYS A 65 -7.86 9.60 -16.96
CA LYS A 65 -8.08 8.15 -16.82
C LYS A 65 -7.18 7.35 -17.75
N GLU A 66 -6.97 7.80 -18.99
CA GLU A 66 -6.05 7.13 -19.92
C GLU A 66 -4.60 7.27 -19.44
N LEU A 67 -4.16 8.45 -18.99
CA LEU A 67 -2.83 8.65 -18.41
C LEU A 67 -2.61 7.79 -17.16
N ALA A 68 -3.62 7.64 -16.30
CA ALA A 68 -3.52 6.76 -15.14
C ALA A 68 -3.36 5.28 -15.53
N LYS A 69 -4.06 4.83 -16.58
CA LYS A 69 -3.92 3.47 -17.11
C LYS A 69 -2.52 3.27 -17.70
N GLU A 70 -2.02 4.26 -18.45
CA GLU A 70 -0.67 4.24 -18.99
C GLU A 70 0.39 4.16 -17.89
N PHE A 71 0.31 5.05 -16.89
CA PHE A 71 1.17 5.02 -15.72
C PHE A 71 1.15 3.64 -15.05
N GLY A 72 -0.05 3.15 -14.70
CA GLY A 72 -0.21 1.85 -14.06
C GLY A 72 0.35 0.70 -14.90
N GLY A 73 0.22 0.76 -16.22
CA GLY A 73 0.76 -0.23 -17.16
C GLY A 73 2.28 -0.24 -17.26
N LYS A 74 2.94 0.89 -16.96
CA LYS A 74 4.41 0.98 -16.87
C LYS A 74 4.97 0.43 -15.55
N ILE A 75 4.17 0.37 -14.49
CA ILE A 75 4.63 -0.14 -13.18
C ILE A 75 4.49 -1.67 -13.11
N PRO A 76 5.59 -2.43 -12.96
CA PRO A 76 5.52 -3.88 -12.83
C PRO A 76 4.84 -4.31 -11.53
N ASP A 77 3.94 -5.29 -11.61
CA ASP A 77 3.22 -5.83 -10.46
C ASP A 77 4.17 -6.33 -9.38
N GLY A 78 4.03 -5.79 -8.16
CA GLY A 78 4.79 -6.22 -7.00
C GLY A 78 6.24 -5.75 -6.96
N ALA A 79 6.70 -4.89 -7.88
CA ALA A 79 8.07 -4.40 -7.88
C ALA A 79 8.32 -3.34 -6.79
N PHE A 80 7.38 -2.40 -6.61
CA PHE A 80 7.58 -1.23 -5.75
C PHE A 80 6.55 -1.15 -4.64
N PRO A 81 6.93 -0.70 -3.42
CA PRO A 81 5.95 -0.35 -2.40
C PRO A 81 5.15 0.88 -2.85
N ILE A 82 3.91 0.99 -2.36
CA ILE A 82 3.02 2.10 -2.76
C ILE A 82 3.58 3.48 -2.37
N ALA A 83 4.41 3.54 -1.32
CA ALA A 83 5.02 4.79 -0.87
C ALA A 83 6.00 5.37 -1.90
N ASP A 84 6.78 4.52 -2.57
CA ASP A 84 7.77 4.97 -3.56
C ASP A 84 7.05 5.52 -4.81
N ILE A 85 6.00 4.83 -5.25
CA ILE A 85 5.12 5.29 -6.33
C ILE A 85 4.50 6.64 -5.99
N GLN A 86 3.96 6.77 -4.77
CA GLN A 86 3.38 8.02 -4.31
C GLN A 86 4.42 9.16 -4.25
N GLY A 87 5.64 8.87 -3.78
CA GLY A 87 6.74 9.83 -3.75
C GLY A 87 7.08 10.36 -5.14
N PHE A 88 7.27 9.45 -6.09
CA PHE A 88 7.52 9.80 -7.50
C PHE A 88 6.43 10.71 -8.08
N LEU A 89 5.16 10.39 -7.85
CA LEU A 89 4.04 11.18 -8.37
C LEU A 89 3.93 12.57 -7.71
N ILE A 90 4.27 12.68 -6.43
CA ILE A 90 4.31 13.97 -5.73
C ILE A 90 5.44 14.85 -6.28
N GLU A 91 6.60 14.29 -6.60
CA GLU A 91 7.72 15.02 -7.21
C GLU A 91 7.38 15.53 -8.61
N ASN A 92 6.55 14.80 -9.36
CA ASN A 92 6.11 15.15 -10.71
C ASN A 92 4.69 15.78 -10.73
N LYS A 93 4.21 16.35 -9.63
CA LYS A 93 2.80 16.77 -9.47
C LYS A 93 2.32 17.82 -10.47
N ASN A 94 3.22 18.65 -10.99
CA ASN A 94 2.88 19.83 -11.79
C ASN A 94 2.70 19.54 -13.28
N ASP A 95 3.13 18.37 -13.78
CA ASP A 95 3.04 18.01 -15.19
C ASP A 95 2.79 16.50 -15.34
N LEU A 96 1.57 16.14 -15.77
CA LEU A 96 1.13 14.77 -15.93
C LEU A 96 1.83 14.05 -17.08
N ALA A 97 2.05 14.74 -18.19
CA ALA A 97 2.70 14.15 -19.36
C ALA A 97 4.16 13.86 -19.04
N GLN A 98 4.82 14.79 -18.33
CA GLN A 98 6.19 14.60 -17.87
C GLN A 98 6.30 13.46 -16.83
N ALA A 99 5.32 13.31 -15.93
CA ALA A 99 5.31 12.19 -14.98
C ALA A 99 5.32 10.83 -15.70
N ILE A 100 4.58 10.70 -16.80
CA ILE A 100 4.54 9.47 -17.62
C ILE A 100 5.86 9.23 -18.37
N GLU A 101 6.47 10.28 -18.92
CA GLU A 101 7.77 10.19 -19.60
C GLU A 101 8.87 9.78 -18.62
N ASN A 102 8.89 10.40 -17.45
CA ASN A 102 9.88 10.11 -16.40
C ASN A 102 9.71 8.71 -15.78
N THR A 103 8.54 8.07 -15.95
CA THR A 103 8.29 6.73 -15.40
C THR A 103 9.24 5.70 -16.01
N ASP A 104 9.58 5.80 -17.29
CA ASP A 104 10.45 4.83 -17.97
C ASP A 104 11.89 4.86 -17.45
N GLY A 105 12.34 5.99 -16.89
CA GLY A 105 13.66 6.11 -16.25
C GLY A 105 13.67 5.73 -14.76
N TRP A 106 12.49 5.57 -14.16
CA TRP A 106 12.32 5.25 -12.75
C TRP A 106 12.11 3.75 -12.50
N VAL A 107 11.44 3.07 -13.43
CA VAL A 107 11.12 1.63 -13.38
C VAL A 107 12.33 0.75 -13.71
#